data_AF-A0A0E3QD96-F1
#
_entry.id   AF-A0A0E3QD96-F1
#
_cell.length_a   1.000
_cell.length_b   1.000
_cell.length_c   1.000
_cell.angle_alpha   90.00
_cell.angle_beta   90.00
_cell.angle_gamma   90.00
#
_symmetry.space_group_name_H-M   'P 1'
#
loop_
_entity.id
_entity.type
_entity.pdbx_description
1 polymer ?
#
loop_
_entity_poly.entity_id
_entity_poly.type
_entity_poly.pdbx_seq_one_letter_code
_entity_poly.pdbx_strand_id
1 'polypeptide(L)'
;MERPIGVTILTFVAVVLAFLNAIVMLRFLGFLPFLGVIEGRVFSLWYALLYGLLAYIWVWLAQMLWQVDQQAWMFLAIITIFNLCIDFVLLVTGGSWYDVNLSVLANTLILIYIMLPGVREAFRMG
;
A
#
# COMPACT_ATOMS: atom_id res chain seq x y z
N MET A 1 0.78 17.30 22.41
CA MET A 1 1.01 15.98 21.77
C MET A 1 1.77 16.23 20.49
N GLU A 2 3.10 16.23 20.56
CA GLU A 2 3.95 16.34 19.36
C GLU A 2 3.93 14.98 18.66
N ARG A 3 3.16 14.88 17.57
CA ARG A 3 3.18 13.68 16.73
C ARG A 3 4.50 13.66 15.96
N PRO A 4 5.26 12.55 15.98
CA PRO A 4 6.49 12.45 15.22
C PRO A 4 6.21 12.69 13.73
N ILE A 5 6.98 13.58 13.10
CA ILE A 5 6.80 13.97 11.69
C ILE A 5 6.83 12.74 10.76
N GLY A 6 7.66 11.74 11.09
CA GLY A 6 7.75 10.50 10.32
C GLY A 6 6.45 9.67 10.31
N VAL A 7 5.70 9.65 11.41
CA VAL A 7 4.40 8.95 11.48
C VAL A 7 3.37 9.66 10.60
N THR A 8 3.40 10.99 10.57
CA THR A 8 2.51 11.79 9.72
C THR A 8 2.74 11.53 8.24
N ILE A 9 4.02 11.45 7.82
CA ILE A 9 4.41 11.14 6.44
C ILE A 9 3.93 9.73 6.07
N LEU A 10 4.19 8.72 6.91
CA LEU A 10 3.73 7.35 6.66
C LEU A 10 2.21 7.25 6.58
N THR A 11 1.49 7.96 7.46
CA THR A 11 0.04 8.00 7.43
C THR A 11 -0.45 8.57 6.10
N PHE A 12 0.16 9.68 5.64
CA PHE A 12 -0.21 10.29 4.36
C PHE A 12 0.05 9.33 3.18
N VAL A 13 1.21 8.66 3.16
CA VAL A 13 1.53 7.65 2.14
C VAL A 13 0.53 6.50 2.16
N ALA A 14 0.17 5.98 3.34
CA ALA A 14 -0.81 4.91 3.48
C ALA A 14 -2.20 5.34 2.96
N VAL A 15 -2.63 6.58 3.24
CA VAL A 15 -3.89 7.13 2.71
C VAL A 15 -3.85 7.24 1.18
N VAL A 16 -2.74 7.70 0.61
CA VAL A 16 -2.58 7.76 -0.85
C VAL A 16 -2.65 6.36 -1.46
N LEU A 17 -2.00 5.37 -0.87
CA LEU A 17 -2.05 3.98 -1.33
C LEU A 17 -3.45 3.38 -1.21
N ALA A 18 -4.17 3.67 -0.14
CA ALA A 18 -5.58 3.27 -0.01
C ALA A 18 -6.41 3.83 -1.17
N PHE A 19 -6.23 5.11 -1.48
CA PHE A 19 -6.96 5.78 -2.55
C PHE A 19 -6.63 5.20 -3.93
N LEU A 20 -5.35 4.94 -4.21
CA LEU A 20 -4.92 4.29 -5.46
C LEU A 20 -5.53 2.89 -5.61
N ASN A 21 -5.48 2.06 -4.56
CA ASN A 21 -6.08 0.72 -4.58
C ASN A 21 -7.61 0.78 -4.75
N ALA A 22 -8.28 1.76 -4.14
CA ALA A 22 -9.71 1.98 -4.35
C ALA A 22 -10.05 2.37 -5.79
N ILE A 23 -9.22 3.20 -6.44
CA ILE A 23 -9.38 3.53 -7.87
C ILE A 23 -9.22 2.27 -8.72
N VAL A 24 -8.22 1.43 -8.45
CA VAL A 24 -8.00 0.17 -9.19
C VAL A 24 -9.18 -0.80 -8.99
N MET A 25 -9.71 -0.92 -7.76
CA MET A 25 -10.95 -1.66 -7.49
C MET A 25 -12.11 -1.14 -8.36
N LEU A 26 -12.36 0.18 -8.36
CA LEU A 26 -13.43 0.79 -9.14
C LEU A 26 -13.25 0.61 -10.65
N ARG A 27 -12.01 0.56 -11.14
CA ARG A 27 -11.69 0.19 -12.52
C ARG A 27 -12.11 -1.25 -12.83
N PHE A 28 -11.77 -2.22 -11.98
CA PHE A 28 -12.17 -3.63 -12.18
C PHE A 28 -13.70 -3.85 -12.08
N LEU A 29 -14.40 -3.02 -11.31
CA LEU A 29 -15.88 -3.00 -11.27
C LEU A 29 -16.53 -2.32 -12.49
N GLY A 30 -15.74 -1.69 -13.36
CA GLY A 30 -16.24 -1.01 -14.56
C GLY A 30 -16.79 0.40 -14.32
N PHE A 31 -16.65 0.96 -13.11
CA PHE A 31 -17.11 2.32 -12.79
C PHE A 31 -16.22 3.43 -13.37
N LEU A 32 -14.94 3.14 -13.66
CA LEU A 32 -13.96 4.13 -14.15
C LEU A 32 -13.32 3.73 -15.50
N PRO A 33 -14.09 3.63 -16.61
CA PRO A 33 -13.59 3.19 -17.91
C PRO A 33 -12.72 4.23 -18.64
N PHE A 34 -12.68 5.49 -18.18
CA PHE A 34 -12.06 6.63 -18.88
C PHE A 34 -10.59 6.89 -18.54
N LEU A 35 -9.99 6.18 -17.56
CA LEU A 35 -8.62 6.42 -17.11
C LEU A 35 -7.55 5.54 -17.81
N GLY A 36 -7.84 5.09 -19.04
CA GLY A 36 -6.92 4.35 -19.91
C GLY A 36 -7.28 2.89 -20.16
N VAL A 37 -6.90 2.39 -21.33
CA VAL A 37 -7.08 0.99 -21.74
C VAL A 37 -5.99 0.16 -21.08
N ILE A 38 -6.34 -0.61 -20.06
CA ILE A 38 -5.53 -1.76 -19.67
C ILE A 38 -5.92 -2.88 -20.64
N GLU A 39 -4.97 -3.38 -21.43
CA GLU A 39 -5.16 -4.54 -22.30
C GLU A 39 -5.51 -5.77 -21.45
N GLY A 40 -6.80 -5.93 -21.13
CA GLY A 40 -7.25 -6.94 -20.16
C GLY A 40 -8.57 -6.58 -19.49
N ARG A 41 -9.49 -5.96 -20.25
CA ARG A 41 -10.81 -5.48 -19.80
C ARG A 41 -11.74 -6.64 -19.44
N VAL A 42 -11.41 -7.40 -18.40
CA VAL A 42 -12.31 -8.40 -17.81
C VAL A 42 -12.78 -7.80 -16.50
N PHE A 43 -14.02 -7.31 -16.50
CA PHE A 43 -14.76 -7.07 -15.27
C PHE A 43 -14.59 -8.30 -14.39
N SER A 44 -13.91 -8.13 -13.25
CA SER A 44 -13.58 -9.24 -12.37
C SER A 44 -13.84 -8.83 -10.94
N LEU A 45 -14.94 -9.36 -10.42
CA LEU A 45 -15.33 -9.20 -9.02
C LEU A 45 -14.23 -9.70 -8.08
N TRP A 46 -13.47 -10.72 -8.50
CA TRP A 46 -12.37 -11.25 -7.70
C TRP A 46 -11.24 -10.24 -7.51
N TYR A 47 -10.73 -9.66 -8.61
CA TYR A 47 -9.69 -8.63 -8.51
C TYR A 47 -10.22 -7.38 -7.83
N ALA A 48 -11.46 -6.97 -8.10
CA ALA A 48 -12.09 -5.85 -7.39
C ALA A 48 -12.11 -6.09 -5.88
N LEU A 49 -12.51 -7.27 -5.41
CA LEU A 49 -12.52 -7.62 -3.99
C LEU A 49 -11.10 -7.60 -3.39
N LEU A 50 -10.10 -8.14 -4.09
CA LEU A 50 -8.72 -8.14 -3.61
C LEU A 50 -8.16 -6.72 -3.47
N TYR A 51 -8.34 -5.88 -4.49
CA TYR A 51 -7.91 -4.47 -4.44
C TYR A 51 -8.71 -3.65 -3.44
N GLY A 52 -10.00 -3.96 -3.24
CA GLY A 52 -10.84 -3.36 -2.21
C GLY A 52 -10.38 -3.74 -0.80
N LEU A 53 -10.00 -5.00 -0.58
CA LEU A 53 -9.41 -5.47 0.67
C LEU A 53 -8.06 -4.78 0.93
N LEU A 54 -7.20 -4.68 -0.08
CA LEU A 54 -5.94 -3.92 -0.01
C LEU A 54 -6.19 -2.45 0.37
N ALA A 55 -7.16 -1.80 -0.27
CA ALA A 55 -7.54 -0.42 0.06
C ALA A 55 -7.98 -0.32 1.53
N TYR A 56 -8.81 -1.25 2.00
CA TYR A 56 -9.24 -1.30 3.40
C TYR A 56 -8.06 -1.50 4.36
N ILE A 57 -7.15 -2.42 4.05
CA ILE A 57 -5.92 -2.66 4.82
C ILE A 57 -5.11 -1.36 4.93
N TRP A 58 -4.93 -0.63 3.83
CA TRP A 58 -4.20 0.65 3.85
C TRP A 58 -4.90 1.74 4.67
N VAL A 59 -6.24 1.83 4.63
CA VAL A 59 -7.01 2.76 5.48
C VAL A 59 -6.85 2.39 6.95
N TRP A 60 -6.99 1.11 7.28
CA TRP A 60 -6.85 0.63 8.64
C TRP A 60 -5.42 0.88 9.16
N LEU A 61 -4.42 0.63 8.33
CA LEU A 61 -3.02 0.89 8.63
C LEU A 61 -2.75 2.39 8.82
N ALA A 62 -3.34 3.26 8.00
CA ALA A 62 -3.31 4.71 8.21
C ALA A 62 -3.91 5.12 9.57
N GLN A 63 -5.00 4.48 10.00
CA GLN A 63 -5.58 4.72 11.32
C GLN A 63 -4.66 4.27 12.45
N MET A 64 -4.05 3.08 12.34
CA MET A 64 -3.10 2.57 13.35
C MET A 64 -1.85 3.45 13.44
N LEU A 65 -1.32 3.90 12.30
CA LEU A 65 -0.23 4.88 12.25
C LEU A 65 -0.63 6.19 12.91
N TRP A 66 -1.83 6.70 12.61
CA TRP A 66 -2.32 7.95 13.19
C TRP A 66 -2.49 7.89 14.72
N GLN A 67 -2.85 6.71 15.23
CA GLN A 67 -2.95 6.42 16.66
C GLN A 67 -1.59 6.13 17.31
N VAL A 68 -0.50 6.10 16.54
CA VAL A 68 0.86 5.75 16.99
C VAL A 68 0.88 4.37 17.67
N ASP A 69 0.09 3.42 17.15
CA ASP A 69 0.04 2.07 17.69
C ASP A 69 1.39 1.38 17.45
N GLN A 70 2.01 0.83 18.51
CA GLN A 70 3.26 0.09 18.43
C GLN A 70 3.17 -1.11 17.45
N GLN A 71 1.98 -1.70 17.28
CA GLN A 71 1.75 -2.80 16.33
C GLN A 71 1.74 -2.33 14.87
N ALA A 72 1.44 -1.06 14.61
CA ALA A 72 1.36 -0.51 13.25
C ALA A 72 2.68 -0.67 12.50
N TRP A 73 3.81 -0.47 13.19
CA TRP A 73 5.14 -0.61 12.61
C TRP A 73 5.42 -2.04 12.10
N MET A 74 5.12 -3.05 12.93
CA MET A 74 5.29 -4.45 12.54
C MET A 74 4.36 -4.84 11.40
N PHE A 75 3.10 -4.44 11.47
CA PHE A 75 2.13 -4.76 10.43
C PHE A 75 2.51 -4.15 9.08
N LEU A 76 3.00 -2.91 9.11
CA LEU A 76 3.49 -2.19 7.94
C LEU A 76 4.75 -2.84 7.34
N ALA A 77 5.68 -3.33 8.17
CA ALA A 77 6.81 -4.13 7.68
C ALA A 77 6.34 -5.43 6.99
N ILE A 78 5.39 -6.14 7.59
CA ILE A 78 4.88 -7.40 7.05
C ILE A 78 4.17 -7.18 5.71
N ILE A 79 3.26 -6.21 5.62
CA ILE A 79 2.47 -5.98 4.40
C ILE A 79 3.35 -5.50 3.23
N THR A 80 4.37 -4.68 3.50
CA THR A 80 5.30 -4.20 2.46
C THR A 80 6.21 -5.31 1.95
N ILE A 81 6.73 -6.17 2.83
CA ILE A 81 7.48 -7.38 2.42
C ILE A 81 6.59 -8.30 1.60
N PHE A 82 5.35 -8.53 2.06
CA PHE A 82 4.40 -9.38 1.35
C PHE A 82 4.10 -8.83 -0.06
N ASN A 83 3.83 -7.54 -0.20
CA ASN A 83 3.62 -6.91 -1.51
C ASN A 83 4.85 -7.03 -2.40
N LEU A 84 6.07 -6.80 -1.88
CA LEU A 84 7.30 -6.97 -2.65
C LEU A 84 7.52 -8.43 -3.10
N CYS A 85 7.15 -9.41 -2.28
CA CYS A 85 7.17 -10.83 -2.67
C CYS A 85 6.18 -11.09 -3.82
N ILE A 86 4.97 -10.54 -3.76
CA ILE A 86 3.98 -10.67 -4.85
C ILE A 86 4.48 -10.00 -6.13
N ASP A 87 5.01 -8.78 -6.04
CA ASP A 87 5.58 -8.06 -7.18
C ASP A 87 6.74 -8.83 -7.81
N PHE A 88 7.59 -9.46 -6.99
CA PHE A 88 8.67 -10.32 -7.45
C PHE A 88 8.15 -11.56 -8.18
N VAL A 89 7.15 -12.25 -7.62
CA VAL A 89 6.50 -13.39 -8.28
C VAL A 89 5.88 -12.95 -9.61
N LEU A 90 5.18 -11.81 -9.66
CA LEU A 90 4.58 -11.28 -10.87
C LEU A 90 5.62 -11.07 -11.97
N LEU A 91 6.76 -10.43 -11.66
CA LEU A 91 7.87 -10.26 -12.60
C LEU A 91 8.41 -11.58 -13.12
N VAL A 92 8.59 -12.59 -12.26
CA VAL A 92 9.11 -13.90 -12.65
C VAL A 92 8.10 -14.69 -13.49
N THR A 93 6.80 -14.52 -13.23
CA THR A 93 5.72 -15.19 -13.98
C THR A 93 5.35 -14.52 -15.31
N GLY A 94 6.07 -13.48 -15.72
CA GLY A 94 5.87 -12.81 -17.01
C GLY A 94 5.05 -11.50 -16.95
N GLY A 95 4.82 -10.95 -15.76
CA GLY A 95 4.24 -9.61 -15.59
C GLY A 95 5.17 -8.50 -16.09
N SER A 96 4.60 -7.40 -16.58
CA SER A 96 5.38 -6.26 -17.06
C SER A 96 5.97 -5.47 -15.89
N TRP A 97 7.20 -4.98 -16.05
CA TRP A 97 7.78 -4.01 -15.12
C TRP A 97 6.90 -2.76 -14.96
N TYR A 98 6.14 -2.40 -16.01
CA TYR A 98 5.25 -1.26 -15.99
C TYR A 98 4.05 -1.44 -15.05
N ASP A 99 3.67 -2.69 -14.76
CA ASP A 99 2.53 -3.00 -13.89
C ASP A 99 2.91 -2.97 -12.41
N VAL A 100 4.17 -3.30 -12.10
CA VAL A 100 4.64 -3.44 -10.71
C VAL A 100 5.57 -2.32 -10.24
N ASN A 101 6.12 -1.49 -11.14
CA ASN A 101 7.14 -0.49 -10.79
C ASN A 101 6.73 0.44 -9.64
N LEU A 102 5.49 0.93 -9.65
CA LEU A 102 4.95 1.85 -8.66
C LEU A 102 4.79 1.14 -7.31
N SER A 103 4.31 -0.11 -7.33
CA SER A 103 4.18 -0.95 -6.14
C SER A 103 5.55 -1.23 -5.53
N VAL A 104 6.51 -1.69 -6.34
CA VAL A 104 7.87 -1.98 -5.88
C VAL A 104 8.53 -0.76 -5.28
N LEU A 105 8.49 0.39 -5.97
CA LEU A 105 9.09 1.63 -5.47
C LEU A 105 8.42 2.12 -4.20
N ALA A 106 7.08 2.13 -4.14
CA ALA A 106 6.34 2.57 -2.96
C ALA A 106 6.62 1.67 -1.75
N ASN A 107 6.51 0.34 -1.90
CA ASN A 107 6.76 -0.60 -0.81
C ASN A 107 8.22 -0.57 -0.36
N THR A 108 9.18 -0.45 -1.29
CA THR A 108 10.61 -0.33 -0.95
C THR A 108 10.89 0.95 -0.16
N LEU A 109 10.36 2.10 -0.62
CA LEU A 109 10.54 3.37 0.08
C LEU A 109 9.94 3.34 1.50
N ILE A 110 8.75 2.76 1.63
CA ILE A 110 8.10 2.58 2.93
C ILE A 110 8.97 1.70 3.83
N LEU A 111 9.47 0.58 3.31
CA LEU A 111 10.28 -0.37 4.07
C LEU A 111 11.61 0.24 4.54
N ILE A 112 12.26 1.05 3.70
CA ILE A 112 13.44 1.84 4.08
C ILE A 112 13.06 2.83 5.19
N TYR A 113 11.93 3.53 5.03
CA TYR A 113 11.51 4.57 5.96
C TYR A 113 11.19 4.01 7.35
N ILE A 114 10.54 2.84 7.46
CA ILE A 114 10.27 2.21 8.75
C ILE A 114 11.50 1.62 9.42
N MET A 115 12.54 1.29 8.65
CA MET A 115 13.81 0.81 9.20
C MET A 115 14.67 1.94 9.78
N LEU A 116 14.35 3.21 9.48
CA LEU A 116 15.05 4.33 10.07
C LEU A 116 14.82 4.39 11.59
N PRO A 117 15.88 4.61 12.39
CA PRO A 117 15.80 4.58 13.86
C PRO A 117 14.80 5.62 14.39
N GLY A 118 14.68 6.78 13.75
CA GLY A 118 13.71 7.81 14.16
C GLY A 118 12.25 7.40 14.04
N VAL A 119 11.90 6.52 13.09
CA VAL A 119 10.54 5.97 12.98
C VAL A 119 10.34 4.83 13.98
N ARG A 120 11.35 3.98 14.14
CA ARG A 120 11.30 2.88 15.11
C ARG A 120 11.18 3.38 16.55
N GLU A 121 11.87 4.45 16.90
CA GLU A 121 11.80 5.08 18.22
C GLU A 121 10.45 5.77 18.44
N ALA A 122 9.91 6.43 17.42
CA ALA A 122 8.57 7.03 17.45
C ALA A 122 7.46 6.02 17.79
N PHE A 123 7.58 4.76 17.35
CA PHE A 123 6.63 3.69 17.68
C PHE A 123 6.95 2.92 18.97
N ARG A 124 8.17 3.04 19.54
CA ARG A 124 8.54 2.41 20.82
C ARG A 124 8.30 3.31 22.03
N MET A 125 8.21 4.63 21.82
CA MET A 125 7.97 5.63 22.87
C MET A 125 6.52 6.12 22.93
N GLY A 126 5.69 5.76 21.94
CA GLY A 126 4.27 6.13 21.85
C GLY A 126 3.35 5.23 22.66
#